data_AF-A0A7C6D470-F1
#
_entry.id   AF-A0A7C6D470-F1
#
_cell.length_a   1.000
_cell.length_b   1.000
_cell.length_c   1.000
_cell.angle_alpha   90.00
_cell.angle_beta   90.00
_cell.angle_gamma   90.00
#
_symmetry.space_group_name_H-M   'P 1'
#
loop_
_entity.id
_entity.type
_entity.pdbx_description
1 polymer ?
#
loop_
_entity_poly.entity_id
_entity_poly.type
_entity_poly.pdbx_seq_one_letter_code
_entity_poly.pdbx_strand_id
1 'polypeptide(L)'
;ENIEIPTMYPEEEGTSFSGSVWFYKEIEIEDEPSGPAMLYVGELIDSDRTYINGIKVGETAYRYPPRRYAFDASILRKGKNLIAVRLVIEGGRGSFIFEHPYYLSYGNHKVDLTGAWSHYVEKETAPCDVPGFLAQQIPTGLFHACIEALRDVKVKGVLWYQGESNTGNAQHYAEMFTEMMRVWRETMGQRLPIITTVLADYVDPLNGFSPEWGEIQRIQRALPGNVKDCAVVSAQDLGAPFELHPQDKETLGKRYAKAAKNLFYS
;
A
#
# COMPACT_ATOMS: atom_id res chain seq x y z
N GLU A 1 28.19 -3.61 7.99
CA GLU A 1 27.80 -3.84 9.40
C GLU A 1 26.65 -4.83 9.45
N ASN A 2 26.33 -5.42 10.61
CA ASN A 2 25.17 -6.30 10.73
C ASN A 2 23.96 -5.52 11.25
N ILE A 3 22.75 -5.93 10.87
CA ILE A 3 21.48 -5.34 11.24
C ILE A 3 20.41 -6.44 11.35
N GLU A 4 19.51 -6.34 12.32
CA GLU A 4 18.41 -7.30 12.50
C GLU A 4 17.24 -6.93 11.58
N ILE A 5 16.63 -7.89 10.90
CA ILE A 5 15.46 -7.69 10.02
C ILE A 5 14.29 -8.57 10.51
N PRO A 6 13.05 -8.05 10.61
CA PRO A 6 12.59 -6.70 10.25
C PRO A 6 13.09 -5.59 11.19
N THR A 7 13.30 -4.38 10.65
CA THR A 7 13.69 -3.19 11.41
C THR A 7 13.45 -1.91 10.62
N MET A 8 13.53 -0.78 11.31
CA MET A 8 13.62 0.56 10.74
C MET A 8 15.07 0.90 10.34
N TYR A 9 15.25 1.70 9.30
CA TYR A 9 16.57 2.14 8.85
C TYR A 9 16.63 3.66 8.58
N PRO A 10 17.56 4.41 9.19
CA PRO A 10 18.47 3.98 10.25
C PRO A 10 17.71 3.58 11.53
N GLU A 11 18.31 2.77 12.39
CA GLU A 11 17.65 2.21 13.59
C GLU A 11 17.39 3.27 14.68
N GLU A 12 18.27 4.27 14.78
CA GLU A 12 18.15 5.37 15.74
C GLU A 12 16.94 6.27 15.43
N GLU A 13 16.04 6.44 16.40
CA GLU A 13 14.89 7.34 16.27
C GLU A 13 15.34 8.80 16.08
N GLY A 14 14.57 9.56 15.29
CA GLY A 14 14.88 10.96 14.99
C GLY A 14 15.96 11.16 13.91
N THR A 15 16.58 10.08 13.42
CA THR A 15 17.49 10.15 12.27
C THR A 15 16.71 10.14 10.94
N SER A 16 17.33 10.75 9.93
CA SER A 16 16.82 10.79 8.56
C SER A 16 17.93 10.34 7.61
N PHE A 17 17.56 9.60 6.58
CA PHE A 17 18.43 9.12 5.52
C PHE A 17 17.73 9.30 4.18
N SER A 18 18.50 9.67 3.16
CA SER A 18 18.06 9.65 1.77
C SER A 18 19.20 9.08 0.93
N GLY A 19 18.87 8.17 0.01
CA GLY A 19 19.84 7.48 -0.81
C GLY A 19 19.53 5.99 -0.94
N SER A 20 20.56 5.16 -1.04
CA SER A 20 20.42 3.72 -1.27
C SER A 20 21.34 2.87 -0.42
N VAL A 21 20.77 1.79 0.11
CA VAL A 21 21.42 0.85 1.00
C VAL A 21 21.19 -0.56 0.49
N TRP A 22 22.26 -1.36 0.51
CA TRP A 22 22.21 -2.78 0.22
C TRP A 22 22.13 -3.58 1.51
N PHE A 23 21.23 -4.56 1.54
CA PHE A 23 21.09 -5.54 2.60
C PHE A 23 21.33 -6.93 2.02
N TYR A 24 22.08 -7.76 2.74
CA TYR A 24 22.51 -9.08 2.30
C TYR A 24 22.21 -10.15 3.34
N LYS A 25 21.57 -11.24 2.90
CA LYS A 25 21.34 -12.45 3.68
C LYS A 25 21.95 -13.65 2.97
N GLU A 26 22.76 -14.38 3.71
CA GLU A 26 23.22 -15.70 3.27
C GLU A 26 22.27 -16.76 3.83
N ILE A 27 21.88 -17.70 2.98
CA ILE A 27 21.08 -18.87 3.36
C ILE A 27 21.74 -20.14 2.83
N GLU A 28 21.51 -21.24 3.52
CA GLU A 28 21.95 -22.57 3.09
C GLU A 28 20.73 -23.35 2.58
N ILE A 29 20.89 -24.03 1.44
CA ILE A 29 19.88 -24.89 0.82
C ILE A 29 20.42 -26.31 0.77
N GLU A 30 19.75 -27.27 1.40
CA GLU A 30 20.25 -28.63 1.57
C GLU A 30 20.10 -29.51 0.31
N ASP A 31 19.03 -29.28 -0.44
CA ASP A 31 18.63 -30.09 -1.60
C ASP A 31 18.86 -29.36 -2.92
N GLU A 32 18.76 -30.07 -4.05
CA GLU A 32 18.82 -29.44 -5.37
C GLU A 32 17.51 -28.68 -5.64
N PRO A 33 17.55 -27.33 -5.68
CA PRO A 33 16.34 -26.53 -5.82
C PRO A 33 15.81 -26.63 -7.26
N SER A 34 14.50 -26.81 -7.42
CA SER A 34 13.86 -26.89 -8.74
C SER A 34 12.42 -26.41 -8.73
N GLY A 35 11.94 -25.96 -9.90
CA GLY A 35 10.57 -25.54 -10.11
C GLY A 35 10.26 -24.12 -9.60
N PRO A 36 8.98 -23.76 -9.46
CA PRO A 36 8.57 -22.43 -9.04
C PRO A 36 9.01 -22.12 -7.60
N ALA A 37 9.48 -20.89 -7.39
CA ALA A 37 9.84 -20.36 -6.10
C ALA A 37 9.23 -18.97 -5.88
N MET A 38 9.06 -18.60 -4.61
CA MET A 38 8.57 -17.30 -4.19
C MET A 38 9.45 -16.76 -3.06
N LEU A 39 9.92 -15.52 -3.24
CA LEU A 39 10.63 -14.76 -2.22
C LEU A 39 9.66 -13.76 -1.57
N TYR A 40 9.57 -13.81 -0.24
CA TYR A 40 8.83 -12.88 0.59
C TYR A 40 9.82 -12.07 1.42
N VAL A 41 9.87 -10.75 1.21
CA VAL A 41 10.74 -9.82 1.96
C VAL A 41 9.91 -8.74 2.67
N GLY A 42 8.69 -9.09 3.08
CA GLY A 42 7.79 -8.22 3.82
C GLY A 42 7.29 -6.99 3.06
N GLU A 43 6.90 -5.94 3.79
CA GLU A 43 6.69 -4.60 3.26
C GLU A 43 7.95 -3.76 3.59
N LEU A 44 8.33 -2.83 2.71
CA LEU A 44 9.48 -1.94 2.88
C LEU A 44 9.04 -0.48 2.73
N ILE A 45 9.71 0.45 3.38
CA ILE A 45 9.47 1.87 3.10
C ILE A 45 10.28 2.30 1.88
N ASP A 46 9.59 2.96 0.96
CA ASP A 46 9.99 3.39 -0.37
C ASP A 46 10.18 2.25 -1.39
N SER A 47 11.30 2.18 -2.09
CA SER A 47 11.44 1.29 -3.26
C SER A 47 12.59 0.32 -3.13
N ASP A 48 12.44 -0.85 -3.74
CA ASP A 48 13.47 -1.87 -3.71
C ASP A 48 13.73 -2.53 -5.07
N ARG A 49 14.94 -3.07 -5.20
CA ARG A 49 15.29 -4.09 -6.19
C ARG A 49 15.93 -5.24 -5.45
N THR A 50 15.40 -6.44 -5.67
CA THR A 50 15.82 -7.63 -4.96
C THR A 50 16.43 -8.67 -5.89
N TYR A 51 17.53 -9.27 -5.44
CA TYR A 51 18.37 -10.19 -6.21
C TYR A 51 18.65 -11.46 -5.41
N ILE A 52 18.83 -12.56 -6.14
CA ILE A 52 19.34 -13.83 -5.61
C ILE A 52 20.52 -14.25 -6.48
N ASN A 53 21.68 -14.50 -5.86
CA ASN A 53 22.91 -14.90 -6.54
C ASN A 53 23.30 -13.97 -7.72
N GLY A 54 22.99 -12.66 -7.58
CA GLY A 54 23.24 -11.63 -8.58
C GLY A 54 22.17 -11.50 -9.67
N ILE A 55 21.14 -12.35 -9.68
CA ILE A 55 20.02 -12.30 -10.63
C ILE A 55 18.86 -11.53 -10.00
N LYS A 56 18.33 -10.51 -10.69
CA LYS A 56 17.17 -9.73 -10.22
C LYS A 56 15.92 -10.62 -10.21
N VAL A 57 15.28 -10.77 -9.06
CA VAL A 57 14.04 -11.56 -8.90
C VAL A 57 12.80 -10.67 -8.82
N GLY A 58 12.95 -9.39 -8.44
CA GLY A 58 11.83 -8.47 -8.38
C GLY A 58 12.21 -7.04 -8.05
N GLU A 59 11.22 -6.18 -8.17
CA GLU A 59 11.31 -4.77 -7.80
C GLU A 59 9.92 -4.22 -7.43
N THR A 60 9.89 -3.29 -6.49
CA THR A 60 8.70 -2.54 -6.11
C THR A 60 9.07 -1.06 -6.02
N ALA A 61 8.31 -0.19 -6.67
CA ALA A 61 8.69 1.21 -6.87
C ALA A 61 8.21 2.18 -5.78
N TYR A 62 7.46 1.73 -4.77
CA TYR A 62 6.92 2.58 -3.70
C TYR A 62 6.55 1.77 -2.45
N ARG A 63 6.30 2.45 -1.33
CA ARG A 63 6.32 1.84 0.02
C ARG A 63 5.24 0.78 0.31
N TYR A 64 4.05 0.87 -0.26
CA TYR A 64 2.90 0.12 0.28
C TYR A 64 2.72 -1.36 -0.16
N PRO A 65 3.16 -1.84 -1.32
CA PRO A 65 2.88 -3.22 -1.72
C PRO A 65 3.76 -4.23 -0.98
N PRO A 66 3.23 -5.33 -0.42
CA PRO A 66 4.08 -6.40 0.11
C PRO A 66 4.94 -7.02 -1.00
N ARG A 67 6.20 -7.32 -0.68
CA ARG A 67 7.21 -7.79 -1.64
C ARG A 67 7.11 -9.30 -1.74
N ARG A 68 6.58 -9.74 -2.87
CA ARG A 68 6.34 -11.15 -3.22
C ARG A 68 6.85 -11.37 -4.63
N TYR A 69 8.02 -11.96 -4.76
CA TYR A 69 8.70 -12.10 -6.04
C TYR A 69 8.71 -13.55 -6.48
N ALA A 70 8.00 -13.84 -7.57
CA ALA A 70 7.98 -15.13 -8.21
C ALA A 70 9.21 -15.29 -9.10
N PHE A 71 9.86 -16.44 -9.02
CA PHE A 71 11.02 -16.77 -9.84
C PHE A 71 11.16 -18.28 -10.02
N ASP A 72 12.08 -18.70 -10.89
CA ASP A 72 12.42 -20.12 -11.05
C ASP A 72 13.58 -20.52 -10.13
N ALA A 73 13.40 -21.59 -9.35
CA ALA A 73 14.37 -22.08 -8.40
C ALA A 73 15.73 -22.46 -9.03
N SER A 74 15.83 -22.53 -10.37
CA SER A 74 17.10 -22.70 -11.09
C SER A 74 18.15 -21.62 -10.78
N ILE A 75 17.75 -20.47 -10.23
CA ILE A 75 18.70 -19.42 -9.79
C ILE A 75 19.35 -19.75 -8.44
N LEU A 76 18.72 -20.63 -7.66
CA LEU A 76 19.25 -21.14 -6.40
C LEU A 76 20.26 -22.24 -6.68
N ARG A 77 21.10 -22.51 -5.69
CA ARG A 77 22.11 -23.56 -5.74
C ARG A 77 22.00 -24.38 -4.47
N LYS A 78 22.30 -25.68 -4.56
CA LYS A 78 22.59 -26.45 -3.36
C LYS A 78 23.77 -25.82 -2.60
N GLY A 79 23.61 -25.69 -1.30
CA GLY A 79 24.52 -25.01 -0.39
C GLY A 79 24.22 -23.52 -0.26
N LYS A 80 25.28 -22.71 -0.24
CA LYS A 80 25.22 -21.28 0.04
C LYS A 80 24.58 -20.46 -1.08
N ASN A 81 23.62 -19.62 -0.73
CA ASN A 81 22.98 -18.64 -1.60
C ASN A 81 23.00 -17.25 -0.96
N LEU A 82 23.06 -16.22 -1.79
CA LEU A 82 23.05 -14.82 -1.36
C LEU A 82 21.79 -14.12 -1.85
N ILE A 83 20.99 -13.61 -0.92
CA ILE A 83 19.89 -12.69 -1.19
C ILE A 83 20.42 -11.27 -0.97
N ALA A 84 20.17 -10.37 -1.93
CA ALA A 84 20.52 -8.96 -1.83
C ALA A 84 19.30 -8.09 -2.09
N VAL A 85 18.99 -7.17 -1.18
CA VAL A 85 17.92 -6.18 -1.32
C VAL A 85 18.56 -4.80 -1.38
N ARG A 86 18.37 -4.09 -2.49
CA ARG A 86 18.76 -2.69 -2.61
C ARG A 86 17.54 -1.83 -2.30
N LEU A 87 17.52 -1.23 -1.12
CA LEU A 87 16.48 -0.30 -0.68
C LEU A 87 16.89 1.13 -1.07
N VAL A 88 15.99 1.86 -1.71
CA VAL A 88 16.13 3.29 -1.99
C VAL A 88 15.15 4.03 -1.11
N ILE A 89 15.68 4.92 -0.29
CA ILE A 89 14.93 5.73 0.67
C ILE A 89 14.93 7.16 0.13
N GLU A 90 13.75 7.70 -0.13
CA GLU A 90 13.59 9.03 -0.73
C GLU A 90 13.83 10.13 0.31
N GLY A 91 13.45 9.88 1.56
CA GLY A 91 13.75 10.72 2.72
C GLY A 91 13.11 10.19 4.00
N GLY A 92 13.58 10.64 5.16
CA GLY A 92 13.10 10.15 6.45
C GLY A 92 13.74 8.80 6.79
N ARG A 93 12.94 7.78 7.08
CA ARG A 93 13.45 6.43 7.41
C ARG A 93 12.91 5.40 6.44
N GLY A 94 13.78 4.52 5.97
CA GLY A 94 13.41 3.26 5.34
C GLY A 94 12.98 2.23 6.38
N SER A 95 12.51 1.08 5.91
CA SER A 95 12.17 -0.03 6.81
C SER A 95 12.04 -1.34 6.06
N PHE A 96 12.19 -2.43 6.80
CA PHE A 96 11.54 -3.70 6.60
C PHE A 96 10.44 -3.81 7.68
N ILE A 97 9.17 -3.66 7.29
CA ILE A 97 8.03 -3.53 8.20
C ILE A 97 7.76 -4.82 8.99
N PHE A 98 7.58 -4.68 10.29
CA PHE A 98 7.23 -5.78 11.21
C PHE A 98 5.91 -6.47 10.84
N GLU A 99 5.72 -7.68 11.35
CA GLU A 99 4.49 -8.48 11.17
C GLU A 99 4.15 -8.89 9.72
N HIS A 100 5.05 -8.64 8.77
CA HIS A 100 4.99 -9.19 7.41
C HIS A 100 5.86 -10.45 7.24
N PRO A 101 5.57 -11.31 6.25
CA PRO A 101 6.35 -12.52 6.02
C PRO A 101 7.73 -12.24 5.40
N TYR A 102 8.76 -12.84 6.01
CA TYR A 102 10.14 -12.87 5.55
C TYR A 102 10.59 -14.32 5.35
N TYR A 103 10.42 -14.86 4.14
CA TYR A 103 10.86 -16.22 3.85
C TYR A 103 11.07 -16.45 2.35
N LEU A 104 11.93 -17.43 2.03
CA LEU A 104 12.01 -18.04 0.72
C LEU A 104 11.19 -19.34 0.71
N SER A 105 10.38 -19.56 -0.32
CA SER A 105 9.68 -20.82 -0.55
C SER A 105 10.00 -21.39 -1.92
N TYR A 106 10.24 -22.71 -1.97
CA TYR A 106 10.47 -23.49 -3.19
C TYR A 106 10.11 -24.95 -2.90
N GLY A 107 9.41 -25.61 -3.82
CA GLY A 107 8.89 -26.96 -3.57
C GLY A 107 8.10 -27.04 -2.25
N ASN A 108 8.52 -27.92 -1.34
CA ASN A 108 7.94 -28.05 0.01
C ASN A 108 8.78 -27.37 1.09
N HIS A 109 9.83 -26.62 0.71
CA HIS A 109 10.74 -25.98 1.65
C HIS A 109 10.32 -24.54 1.91
N LYS A 110 10.58 -24.10 3.14
CA LYS A 110 10.42 -22.72 3.57
C LYS A 110 11.63 -22.33 4.42
N VAL A 111 12.39 -21.34 3.95
CA VAL A 111 13.59 -20.83 4.62
C VAL A 111 13.25 -19.48 5.24
N ASP A 112 13.39 -19.37 6.55
CA ASP A 112 13.18 -18.11 7.26
C ASP A 112 14.27 -17.10 6.90
N LEU A 113 13.87 -15.86 6.67
CA LEU A 113 14.77 -14.76 6.32
C LEU A 113 14.89 -13.70 7.43
N THR A 114 14.21 -13.88 8.56
CA THR A 114 14.38 -12.97 9.71
C THR A 114 15.78 -13.08 10.34
N GLY A 115 16.09 -12.15 11.24
CA GLY A 115 17.32 -12.12 12.02
C GLY A 115 18.42 -11.27 11.40
N ALA A 116 19.68 -11.61 11.66
CA ALA A 116 20.82 -10.84 11.19
C ALA A 116 21.00 -10.84 9.66
N TRP A 117 21.18 -9.65 9.10
CA TRP A 117 21.61 -9.34 7.74
C TRP A 117 22.86 -8.47 7.80
N SER A 118 23.70 -8.50 6.76
CA SER A 118 24.74 -7.48 6.61
C SER A 118 24.25 -6.34 5.72
N HIS A 119 24.72 -5.13 5.93
CA HIS A 119 24.33 -3.99 5.12
C HIS A 119 25.52 -3.08 4.74
N TYR A 120 25.34 -2.36 3.64
CA TYR A 120 26.30 -1.42 3.05
C TYR A 120 25.56 -0.24 2.42
N VAL A 121 25.92 0.99 2.84
CA VAL A 121 25.40 2.23 2.23
C VAL A 121 26.12 2.44 0.90
N GLU A 122 25.40 2.32 -0.21
CA GLU A 122 25.95 2.60 -1.54
C GLU A 122 26.11 4.09 -1.77
N LYS A 123 25.06 4.85 -1.43
CA LYS A 123 25.05 6.29 -1.63
C LYS A 123 24.11 6.95 -0.65
N GLU A 124 24.60 8.01 -0.03
CA GLU A 124 23.77 8.99 0.68
C GLU A 124 23.64 10.25 -0.19
N THR A 125 22.45 10.82 -0.19
CA THR A 125 22.11 12.04 -0.94
C THR A 125 21.32 12.99 -0.05
N ALA A 126 21.25 14.26 -0.45
CA ALA A 126 20.21 15.13 0.09
C ALA A 126 18.82 14.55 -0.26
N PRO A 127 17.79 14.76 0.59
CA PRO A 127 16.43 14.39 0.26
C PRO A 127 16.05 14.88 -1.14
N CYS A 128 15.42 13.99 -1.91
CA CYS A 128 14.95 14.38 -3.23
C CYS A 128 13.70 15.24 -3.06
N ASP A 129 13.87 16.57 -3.11
CA ASP A 129 12.76 17.48 -3.40
C ASP A 129 12.34 17.19 -4.83
N VAL A 130 11.43 16.22 -5.03
CA VAL A 130 10.68 16.14 -6.27
C VAL A 130 9.51 17.10 -6.13
N PRO A 131 9.53 18.30 -6.75
CA PRO A 131 8.30 19.03 -7.00
C PRO A 131 7.57 18.26 -8.09
N GLY A 132 6.94 17.15 -7.69
CA GLY A 132 6.18 16.32 -8.60
C GLY A 132 4.90 17.05 -8.95
N PHE A 133 4.83 17.61 -10.17
CA PHE A 133 3.57 17.93 -10.80
C PHE A 133 2.83 16.62 -11.06
N LEU A 134 2.15 16.12 -10.03
CA LEU A 134 1.32 14.94 -10.11
C LEU A 134 -0.06 15.38 -10.56
N ALA A 135 -0.54 14.88 -11.70
CA ALA A 135 -1.84 15.29 -12.25
C ALA A 135 -3.00 15.10 -11.24
N GLN A 136 -2.89 14.10 -10.36
CA GLN A 136 -3.82 13.83 -9.27
C GLN A 136 -3.78 14.86 -8.13
N GLN A 137 -2.72 15.66 -8.03
CA GLN A 137 -2.58 16.73 -7.03
C GLN A 137 -3.04 18.09 -7.55
N ILE A 138 -3.39 18.20 -8.84
CA ILE A 138 -3.98 19.42 -9.40
C ILE A 138 -5.40 19.55 -8.85
N PRO A 139 -5.76 20.67 -8.18
CA PRO A 139 -7.13 20.91 -7.76
C PRO A 139 -8.10 20.73 -8.92
N THR A 140 -9.14 19.92 -8.74
CA THR A 140 -10.16 19.59 -9.75
C THR A 140 -9.66 18.84 -11.01
N GLY A 141 -8.37 18.54 -11.13
CA GLY A 141 -7.79 17.93 -12.33
C GLY A 141 -8.42 16.58 -12.68
N LEU A 142 -8.55 15.69 -11.70
CA LEU A 142 -9.20 14.38 -11.89
C LEU A 142 -10.70 14.50 -12.19
N PHE A 143 -11.37 15.53 -11.67
CA PHE A 143 -12.79 15.74 -11.97
C PHE A 143 -12.96 16.06 -13.46
N HIS A 144 -12.22 17.03 -13.98
CA HIS A 144 -12.32 17.40 -15.40
C HIS A 144 -11.80 16.29 -16.33
N ALA A 145 -10.70 15.63 -15.97
CA ALA A 145 -10.08 14.60 -16.81
C ALA A 145 -10.87 13.28 -16.84
N CYS A 146 -11.56 12.92 -15.75
CA CYS A 146 -12.19 11.60 -15.62
C CYS A 146 -13.71 11.66 -15.47
N ILE A 147 -14.24 12.55 -14.64
CA ILE A 147 -15.67 12.56 -14.29
C ILE A 147 -16.47 13.34 -15.32
N GLU A 148 -16.05 14.56 -15.65
CA GLU A 148 -16.72 15.40 -16.64
C GLU A 148 -16.70 14.74 -18.03
N ALA A 149 -15.61 14.06 -18.38
CA ALA A 149 -15.49 13.28 -19.61
C ALA A 149 -16.55 12.17 -19.74
N LEU A 150 -17.16 11.73 -18.63
CA LEU A 150 -18.21 10.70 -18.59
C LEU A 150 -19.62 11.29 -18.51
N ARG A 151 -19.80 12.62 -18.63
CA ARG A 151 -21.10 13.30 -18.42
C ARG A 151 -22.26 12.75 -19.24
N ASP A 152 -21.99 12.25 -20.45
CA ASP A 152 -23.00 11.70 -21.35
C ASP A 152 -23.16 10.17 -21.22
N VAL A 153 -22.43 9.53 -20.31
CA VAL A 153 -22.50 8.10 -20.02
C VAL A 153 -23.54 7.83 -18.92
N LYS A 154 -24.48 6.92 -19.19
CA LYS A 154 -25.42 6.44 -18.17
C LYS A 154 -24.74 5.42 -17.28
N VAL A 155 -24.68 5.72 -15.99
CA VAL A 155 -24.09 4.84 -14.97
C VAL A 155 -25.16 4.45 -13.94
N LYS A 156 -25.01 3.27 -13.32
CA LYS A 156 -25.96 2.80 -12.30
C LYS A 156 -25.68 3.35 -10.91
N GLY A 157 -24.46 3.79 -10.66
CA GLY A 157 -24.01 4.33 -9.39
C GLY A 157 -22.50 4.41 -9.31
N VAL A 158 -22.00 4.86 -8.16
CA VAL A 158 -20.58 5.07 -7.88
C VAL A 158 -20.16 4.19 -6.71
N LEU A 159 -19.03 3.49 -6.84
CA LEU A 159 -18.33 2.91 -5.70
C LEU A 159 -17.17 3.84 -5.36
N TRP A 160 -17.06 4.26 -4.11
CA TRP A 160 -16.08 5.26 -3.68
C TRP A 160 -15.27 4.76 -2.49
N TYR A 161 -13.98 4.57 -2.72
CA TYR A 161 -13.00 4.27 -1.69
C TYR A 161 -11.93 5.36 -1.76
N GLN A 162 -12.00 6.30 -0.83
CA GLN A 162 -11.01 7.35 -0.66
C GLN A 162 -11.14 7.91 0.76
N GLY A 163 -10.06 8.42 1.32
CA GLY A 163 -10.07 9.22 2.55
C GLY A 163 -8.72 9.25 3.26
N GLU A 164 -7.81 8.35 2.90
CA GLU A 164 -6.48 8.18 3.48
C GLU A 164 -5.69 9.49 3.49
N SER A 165 -5.69 10.21 2.37
CA SER A 165 -5.01 11.51 2.24
C SER A 165 -5.78 12.68 2.86
N ASN A 166 -7.00 12.46 3.34
CA ASN A 166 -7.79 13.45 4.07
C ASN A 166 -7.65 13.34 5.59
N THR A 167 -6.96 12.31 6.11
CA THR A 167 -6.77 12.12 7.55
C THR A 167 -6.23 13.38 8.23
N GLY A 168 -5.22 14.04 7.66
CA GLY A 168 -4.68 15.29 8.21
C GLY A 168 -5.63 16.51 8.17
N ASN A 169 -6.80 16.37 7.56
CA ASN A 169 -7.82 17.42 7.45
C ASN A 169 -9.25 16.83 7.51
N ALA A 170 -9.45 15.82 8.38
CA ALA A 170 -10.64 14.99 8.41
C ALA A 170 -11.94 15.79 8.63
N GLN A 171 -11.88 16.88 9.40
CA GLN A 171 -13.02 17.71 9.77
C GLN A 171 -13.79 18.29 8.57
N HIS A 172 -13.12 18.51 7.43
CA HIS A 172 -13.75 19.04 6.21
C HIS A 172 -14.28 17.94 5.29
N TYR A 173 -14.02 16.66 5.58
CA TYR A 173 -14.31 15.56 4.65
C TYR A 173 -15.80 15.43 4.32
N ALA A 174 -16.68 15.57 5.33
CA ALA A 174 -18.12 15.46 5.11
C ALA A 174 -18.66 16.55 4.18
N GLU A 175 -18.20 17.79 4.36
CA GLU A 175 -18.58 18.93 3.53
C GLU A 175 -18.07 18.74 2.09
N MET A 176 -16.78 18.41 1.93
CA MET A 176 -16.19 18.16 0.62
C MET A 176 -16.88 17.01 -0.12
N PHE A 177 -17.17 15.90 0.57
CA PHE A 177 -17.86 14.75 -0.03
C PHE A 177 -19.30 15.12 -0.46
N THR A 178 -20.00 15.93 0.34
CA THR A 178 -21.36 16.39 0.02
C THR A 178 -21.34 17.28 -1.23
N GLU A 179 -20.43 18.25 -1.28
CA GLU A 179 -20.27 19.13 -2.45
C GLU A 179 -19.81 18.37 -3.69
N MET A 180 -18.89 17.41 -3.55
CA MET A 180 -18.49 16.52 -4.65
C MET A 180 -19.69 15.81 -5.25
N MET A 181 -20.54 15.20 -4.41
CA MET A 181 -21.72 14.49 -4.90
C MET A 181 -22.77 15.41 -5.52
N ARG A 182 -22.91 16.65 -5.02
CA ARG A 182 -23.75 17.67 -5.65
C ARG A 182 -23.25 17.99 -7.07
N VAL A 183 -21.98 18.35 -7.20
CA VAL A 183 -21.34 18.69 -8.48
C VAL A 183 -21.41 17.54 -9.48
N TRP A 184 -21.15 16.30 -9.03
CA TRP A 184 -21.20 15.13 -9.91
C TRP A 184 -22.62 14.86 -10.43
N ARG A 185 -23.63 14.98 -9.58
CA ARG A 185 -25.05 14.82 -9.98
C ARG A 185 -25.49 15.88 -10.98
N GLU A 186 -25.10 17.12 -10.77
CA GLU A 186 -25.36 18.23 -11.70
C GLU A 186 -24.67 17.98 -13.05
N THR A 187 -23.39 17.61 -13.03
CA THR A 187 -22.57 17.37 -14.22
C THR A 187 -23.12 16.22 -15.07
N MET A 188 -23.49 15.12 -14.42
CA MET A 188 -23.99 13.91 -15.07
C MET A 188 -25.48 13.98 -15.44
N GLY A 189 -26.20 15.02 -14.98
CA GLY A 189 -27.62 15.23 -15.25
C GLY A 189 -28.54 14.06 -14.88
N GLN A 190 -28.14 13.20 -13.93
CA GLN A 190 -28.84 11.96 -13.60
C GLN A 190 -28.83 11.67 -12.10
N ARG A 191 -29.78 10.82 -11.65
CA ARG A 191 -29.71 10.25 -10.29
C ARG A 191 -28.43 9.43 -10.19
N LEU A 192 -27.55 9.80 -9.27
CA LEU A 192 -26.26 9.15 -9.07
C LEU A 192 -26.15 8.64 -7.63
N PRO A 193 -26.61 7.40 -7.35
CA PRO A 193 -26.41 6.79 -6.05
C PRO A 193 -24.94 6.42 -5.84
N ILE A 194 -24.48 6.46 -4.59
CA ILE A 194 -23.08 6.20 -4.23
C ILE A 194 -23.00 5.22 -3.06
N ILE A 195 -22.03 4.32 -3.10
CA ILE A 195 -21.63 3.50 -1.96
C ILE A 195 -20.20 3.90 -1.62
N THR A 196 -20.01 4.47 -0.43
CA THR A 196 -18.70 4.87 0.09
C THR A 196 -18.12 3.82 1.04
N THR A 197 -16.87 3.97 1.45
CA THR A 197 -16.16 3.03 2.34
C THR A 197 -15.69 3.70 3.61
N VAL A 198 -15.83 2.99 4.74
CA VAL A 198 -15.04 3.26 5.96
C VAL A 198 -13.67 2.63 5.78
N LEU A 199 -12.60 3.44 5.91
CA LEU A 199 -11.22 2.96 5.74
C LEU A 199 -10.90 1.76 6.65
N ALA A 200 -9.99 0.90 6.19
CA ALA A 200 -9.36 -0.13 7.01
C ALA A 200 -8.70 0.46 8.25
N ASP A 201 -8.54 -0.34 9.30
CA ASP A 201 -7.67 0.03 10.41
C ASP A 201 -6.22 0.11 9.94
N TYR A 202 -5.51 1.17 10.36
CA TYR A 202 -4.13 1.43 9.96
C TYR A 202 -3.40 2.24 11.03
N VAL A 203 -2.13 1.89 11.23
CA VAL A 203 -1.14 2.55 12.06
C VAL A 203 0.07 2.79 11.16
N ASP A 204 0.51 4.04 11.03
CA ASP A 204 1.66 4.34 10.20
C ASP A 204 2.94 3.82 10.87
N PRO A 205 3.76 3.00 10.18
CA PRO A 205 5.01 2.52 10.76
C PRO A 205 6.02 3.62 11.13
N LEU A 206 5.94 4.79 10.49
CA LEU A 206 6.78 5.96 10.80
C LEU A 206 6.19 6.85 11.87
N ASN A 207 4.88 7.07 11.82
CA ASN A 207 4.21 8.11 12.62
C ASN A 207 3.42 7.53 13.81
N GLY A 208 3.23 6.21 13.86
CA GLY A 208 2.44 5.52 14.87
C GLY A 208 0.94 5.77 14.73
N PHE A 209 0.26 5.70 15.87
CA PHE A 209 -1.19 5.87 15.96
C PHE A 209 -1.62 7.32 15.69
N SER A 210 -2.66 7.50 14.88
CA SER A 210 -3.29 8.80 14.60
C SER A 210 -4.75 8.80 15.03
N PRO A 211 -5.16 9.65 16.00
CA PRO A 211 -6.56 9.86 16.35
C PRO A 211 -7.42 10.29 15.14
N GLU A 212 -6.83 11.06 14.22
CA GLU A 212 -7.49 11.57 13.02
C GLU A 212 -7.91 10.44 12.07
N TRP A 213 -7.22 9.30 12.09
CA TRP A 213 -7.64 8.11 11.34
C TRP A 213 -8.97 7.56 11.85
N GLY A 214 -9.16 7.54 13.17
CA GLY A 214 -10.44 7.18 13.78
C GLY A 214 -11.54 8.20 13.46
N GLU A 215 -11.18 9.49 13.36
CA GLU A 215 -12.11 10.56 13.02
C GLU A 215 -12.61 10.45 11.57
N ILE A 216 -11.73 10.21 10.60
CA ILE A 216 -12.16 10.02 9.20
C ILE A 216 -13.08 8.81 9.05
N GLN A 217 -12.77 7.69 9.73
CA GLN A 217 -13.65 6.52 9.76
C GLN A 217 -15.02 6.85 10.36
N ARG A 218 -15.07 7.63 11.46
CA ARG A 218 -16.32 8.08 12.09
C ARG A 218 -17.15 8.94 11.14
N ILE A 219 -16.51 9.87 10.43
CA ILE A 219 -17.18 10.74 9.45
C ILE A 219 -17.73 9.90 8.30
N GLN A 220 -16.95 8.98 7.73
CA GLN A 220 -17.38 8.10 6.64
C GLN A 220 -18.61 7.26 7.01
N ARG A 221 -18.67 6.72 8.23
CA ARG A 221 -19.84 6.00 8.75
C ARG A 221 -21.11 6.86 8.76
N ALA A 222 -20.98 8.16 9.00
CA ALA A 222 -22.10 9.08 9.14
C ALA A 222 -22.59 9.69 7.81
N LEU A 223 -21.82 9.58 6.71
CA LEU A 223 -22.15 10.17 5.41
C LEU A 223 -23.56 9.84 4.88
N PRO A 224 -24.11 8.62 5.04
CA PRO A 224 -25.49 8.34 4.61
C PRO A 224 -26.55 9.23 5.24
N GLY A 225 -26.29 9.83 6.42
CA GLY A 225 -27.19 10.79 7.05
C GLY A 225 -27.18 12.18 6.41
N ASN A 226 -26.12 12.52 5.68
CA ASN A 226 -25.91 13.85 5.09
C ASN A 226 -26.11 13.86 3.57
N VAL A 227 -25.90 12.73 2.91
CA VAL A 227 -25.94 12.62 1.44
C VAL A 227 -27.07 11.68 1.01
N LYS A 228 -28.05 12.22 0.28
CA LYS A 228 -29.14 11.41 -0.32
C LYS A 228 -28.57 10.31 -1.23
N ASP A 229 -29.25 9.16 -1.32
CA ASP A 229 -28.84 8.02 -2.17
C ASP A 229 -27.39 7.57 -1.89
N CYS A 230 -26.98 7.61 -0.63
CA CYS A 230 -25.66 7.19 -0.17
C CYS A 230 -25.79 5.99 0.76
N ALA A 231 -24.97 4.97 0.54
CA ALA A 231 -24.74 3.89 1.50
C ALA A 231 -23.24 3.79 1.82
N VAL A 232 -22.92 3.08 2.88
CA VAL A 232 -21.53 2.86 3.30
C VAL A 232 -21.28 1.38 3.54
N VAL A 233 -20.11 0.91 3.12
CA VAL A 233 -19.55 -0.41 3.49
C VAL A 233 -18.30 -0.21 4.33
N SER A 234 -17.99 -1.15 5.21
CA SER A 234 -16.77 -1.07 6.02
C SER A 234 -15.65 -1.89 5.40
N ALA A 235 -14.43 -1.35 5.38
CA ALA A 235 -13.18 -2.10 5.18
C ALA A 235 -12.37 -2.25 6.48
N GLN A 236 -12.91 -1.76 7.61
CA GLN A 236 -12.20 -1.62 8.88
C GLN A 236 -11.47 -2.90 9.33
N ASP A 237 -12.10 -4.05 9.15
CA ASP A 237 -11.64 -5.39 9.55
C ASP A 237 -10.84 -6.14 8.48
N LEU A 238 -10.47 -5.51 7.36
CA LEU A 238 -9.89 -6.18 6.20
C LEU A 238 -8.37 -5.97 6.03
N GLY A 239 -7.73 -5.21 6.93
CA GLY A 239 -6.30 -4.87 6.86
C GLY A 239 -5.49 -5.39 8.05
N ALA A 240 -4.18 -5.56 7.84
CA ALA A 240 -3.21 -5.70 8.93
C ALA A 240 -2.85 -4.32 9.52
N PRO A 241 -2.43 -4.22 10.79
CA PRO A 241 -2.23 -2.94 11.48
C PRO A 241 -1.32 -1.95 10.74
N PHE A 242 -0.30 -2.41 10.03
CA PHE A 242 0.68 -1.57 9.32
C PHE A 242 0.41 -1.44 7.82
N GLU A 243 -0.68 -2.03 7.32
CA GLU A 243 -0.97 -2.11 5.90
C GLU A 243 -1.99 -1.04 5.50
N LEU A 244 -1.52 0.05 4.88
CA LEU A 244 -2.41 1.11 4.36
C LEU A 244 -3.35 0.57 3.26
N HIS A 245 -2.89 -0.43 2.49
CA HIS A 245 -3.60 -0.99 1.34
C HIS A 245 -4.02 -2.44 1.60
N PRO A 246 -5.17 -2.68 2.27
CA PRO A 246 -5.59 -4.02 2.68
C PRO A 246 -5.67 -4.99 1.50
N GLN A 247 -5.11 -6.19 1.63
CA GLN A 247 -5.09 -7.19 0.53
C GLN A 247 -6.45 -7.82 0.22
N ASP A 248 -7.35 -7.95 1.21
CA ASP A 248 -8.65 -8.61 1.02
C ASP A 248 -9.66 -7.70 0.29
N LYS A 249 -9.38 -7.45 -0.99
CA LYS A 249 -10.26 -6.69 -1.89
C LYS A 249 -11.50 -7.49 -2.29
N GLU A 250 -11.44 -8.82 -2.24
CA GLU A 250 -12.57 -9.68 -2.62
C GLU A 250 -13.73 -9.55 -1.61
N THR A 251 -13.42 -9.62 -0.31
CA THR A 251 -14.44 -9.44 0.74
C THR A 251 -15.07 -8.05 0.66
N LEU A 252 -14.26 -7.00 0.47
CA LEU A 252 -14.78 -5.65 0.27
C LEU A 252 -15.67 -5.55 -0.97
N GLY A 253 -15.25 -6.16 -2.09
CA GLY A 253 -16.03 -6.23 -3.33
C GLY A 253 -17.38 -6.92 -3.14
N LYS A 254 -17.42 -8.02 -2.37
CA LYS A 254 -18.68 -8.71 -2.00
C LYS A 254 -19.60 -7.81 -1.16
N ARG A 255 -19.05 -7.02 -0.23
CA ARG A 255 -19.82 -6.05 0.58
C ARG A 255 -20.42 -4.96 -0.32
N TYR A 256 -19.63 -4.41 -1.23
CA TYR A 256 -20.10 -3.45 -2.24
C TYR A 256 -21.21 -4.03 -3.11
N ALA A 257 -21.03 -5.24 -3.65
CA ALA A 257 -22.03 -5.90 -4.48
C ALA A 257 -23.36 -6.10 -3.74
N LYS A 258 -23.31 -6.47 -2.45
CA LYS A 258 -24.51 -6.60 -1.61
C LYS A 258 -25.22 -5.26 -1.44
N ALA A 259 -24.49 -4.18 -1.15
CA ALA A 259 -25.08 -2.85 -1.02
C ALA A 259 -25.64 -2.33 -2.37
N ALA A 260 -24.95 -2.60 -3.48
CA ALA A 260 -25.37 -2.21 -4.82
C ALA A 260 -26.70 -2.84 -5.23
N LYS A 261 -26.95 -4.11 -4.90
CA LYS A 261 -28.24 -4.77 -5.16
C LYS A 261 -29.42 -3.98 -4.59
N ASN A 262 -29.24 -3.36 -3.42
CA ASN A 262 -30.31 -2.63 -2.73
C ASN A 262 -30.40 -1.16 -3.15
N LEU A 263 -29.29 -0.53 -3.53
CA LEU A 263 -29.26 0.92 -3.80
C LEU A 263 -29.29 1.27 -5.29
N PHE A 264 -28.64 0.47 -6.14
CA PHE A 264 -28.48 0.76 -7.58
C PHE A 264 -29.52 0.02 -8.45
N TYR A 265 -30.06 -1.09 -7.95
CA TYR A 265 -30.92 -2.00 -8.71
C TYR A 265 -32.30 -2.23 -8.07
N SER A 266 -32.66 -1.40 -7.08
CA SER A 266 -34.01 -1.34 -6.49
C SER A 266 -34.97 -0.44 -7.26
#